data_AF-A0A6L7MYQ2-F1
#
_entry.id   AF-A0A6L7MYQ2-F1
#
_cell.length_a   1.000
_cell.length_b   1.000
_cell.length_c   1.000
_cell.angle_alpha   90.00
_cell.angle_beta   90.00
_cell.angle_gamma   90.00
#
_symmetry.space_group_name_H-M   'P 1'
#
loop_
_entity.id
_entity.type
_entity.pdbx_description
1 polymer ?
#
loop_
_entity_poly.entity_id
_entity_poly.type
_entity_poly.pdbx_seq_one_letter_code
_entity_poly.pdbx_strand_id
1 'polypeptide(L)'
;MHEWLVTFIDKRGLSEPDGRPLYAYQCTQVEFADLRERLAGAVPNHAAPGQRVVRGLVLYASQWWQRQYSGGPWSWDSIFRDIGWTEVHYPDLYGPVGQALLWWKVELVRLSTTRRYLGTFACQGGLPLSLVGESSRTTAYVRAVLRHVARYRTFVDDPIELARDQQHLLRPPTLRREYVFRLAADLAGAVLDLRQDIGETEDLLAELDARRTEWRPSMPLDLDSETARQLLGTLLRDAKAEGPSRSGFAVERFLVQTDSGWRMGARLRMPRSVDSEDLGRHLGVPASDLPARMHVRTAGESGQIVGLYGAGGGHFHLMSGEDNPIAAFWDGSAVGELRLEFLAQDVLGEVTTQRSAPLGELPWVFRADGDHAYVGEGSVSDRAPALLVLLPAGFQPSSGEALDGTIVGRHLWRIDEPAVVPTDSGKCEIKPASEQMVEEEYRLVGDRCYSLTSTCSLFRGQPRLFASKVGATSRSVPRNQVSWRRTGRRWQSSPDGYGLWEVRHLQGEVLRHHERVGLLPETMSLSIEPISLHAGALVLEGGDGVGVANDANESRLAIDQDASTVRLRLSAVDGSDPPAEAALSLRWPNAVELQVRAPFPVAGARFVRNGKR
;
A
#
# COMPACT_ATOMS: atom_id res chain seq x y z
N MET A 1 34.71 25.52 -29.47
CA MET A 1 33.40 25.08 -28.92
C MET A 1 32.61 24.20 -29.88
N HIS A 2 32.28 24.63 -31.11
CA HIS A 2 31.45 23.81 -32.02
C HIS A 2 32.08 22.46 -32.36
N GLU A 3 33.35 22.46 -32.78
CA GLU A 3 34.12 21.24 -33.06
C GLU A 3 34.22 20.31 -31.84
N TRP A 4 34.38 20.89 -30.64
CA TRP A 4 34.38 20.15 -29.39
C TRP A 4 33.05 19.44 -29.15
N LEU A 5 31.91 20.13 -29.33
CA LEU A 5 30.59 19.53 -29.17
C LEU A 5 30.32 18.44 -30.20
N VAL A 6 30.75 18.63 -31.45
CA VAL A 6 30.65 17.60 -32.51
C VAL A 6 31.46 16.37 -32.10
N THR A 7 32.72 16.57 -31.68
CA THR A 7 33.58 15.47 -31.22
C THR A 7 33.02 14.77 -29.98
N PHE A 8 32.44 15.54 -29.05
CA PHE A 8 31.80 15.00 -27.85
C PHE A 8 30.65 14.07 -28.23
N ILE A 9 29.78 14.48 -29.14
CA ILE A 9 28.62 13.71 -29.61
C ILE A 9 29.05 12.50 -30.44
N ASP A 10 30.01 12.68 -31.34
CA ASP A 10 30.54 11.62 -32.22
C ASP A 10 31.17 10.47 -31.43
N LYS A 11 31.92 10.77 -30.36
CA LYS A 11 32.47 9.77 -29.43
C LYS A 11 31.41 8.87 -28.78
N ARG A 12 30.14 9.27 -28.79
CA ARG A 12 29.00 8.51 -28.26
C ARG A 12 28.19 7.81 -29.36
N GLY A 13 28.73 7.75 -30.58
CA GLY A 13 28.09 7.10 -31.73
C GLY A 13 26.88 7.85 -32.26
N LEU A 14 26.79 9.16 -32.00
CA LEU A 14 25.68 10.00 -32.40
C LEU A 14 26.14 11.00 -33.47
N SER A 15 25.27 11.31 -34.43
CA SER A 15 25.49 12.38 -35.41
C SER A 15 24.99 13.75 -34.92
N GLU A 16 24.03 13.74 -33.98
CA GLU A 16 23.44 14.92 -33.37
C GLU A 16 22.84 14.56 -31.99
N PRO A 17 22.51 15.55 -31.14
CA PRO A 17 21.77 15.26 -29.90
C PRO A 17 20.44 14.57 -30.18
N ASP A 18 20.04 13.66 -29.29
CA ASP A 18 18.84 12.83 -29.44
C ASP A 18 17.76 13.10 -28.39
N GLY A 19 17.98 14.07 -27.49
CA GLY A 19 17.02 14.44 -26.45
C GLY A 19 17.14 13.63 -25.16
N ARG A 20 18.06 12.67 -25.07
CA ARG A 20 18.34 12.02 -23.79
C ARG A 20 18.78 13.05 -22.73
N PRO A 21 18.55 12.78 -21.44
CA PRO A 21 19.01 13.66 -20.38
C PRO A 21 20.53 13.92 -20.46
N LEU A 22 20.99 15.12 -20.12
CA LEU A 22 22.40 15.49 -20.32
C LEU A 22 23.39 14.64 -19.49
N TYR A 23 22.97 14.09 -18.35
CA TYR A 23 23.77 13.12 -17.59
C TYR A 23 23.98 11.81 -18.36
N ALA A 24 23.04 11.41 -19.22
CA ALA A 24 23.08 10.16 -19.99
C ALA A 24 24.07 10.22 -21.15
N TYR A 25 24.63 11.40 -21.46
CA TYR A 25 25.79 11.51 -22.33
C TYR A 25 27.09 11.10 -21.60
N GLN A 26 27.09 10.88 -20.29
CA GLN A 26 28.29 10.41 -19.55
C GLN A 26 29.52 11.28 -19.86
N CYS A 27 29.42 12.58 -19.60
CA CYS A 27 30.57 13.48 -19.75
C CYS A 27 31.63 13.09 -18.72
N THR A 28 32.79 12.64 -19.21
CA THR A 28 33.89 12.22 -18.34
C THR A 28 34.50 13.42 -17.61
N GLN A 29 35.24 13.17 -16.53
CA GLN A 29 35.93 14.23 -15.79
C GLN A 29 36.93 15.02 -16.66
N VAL A 30 37.58 14.37 -17.63
CA VAL A 30 38.51 15.02 -18.57
C VAL A 30 37.75 15.94 -19.53
N GLU A 31 36.63 15.47 -20.09
CA GLU A 31 35.78 16.29 -20.96
C GLU A 31 35.15 17.46 -20.20
N PHE A 32 34.76 17.25 -18.94
CA PHE A 32 34.23 18.31 -18.08
C PHE A 32 35.27 19.41 -17.82
N ALA A 33 36.52 19.03 -17.53
CA ALA A 33 37.63 19.97 -17.35
C ALA A 33 37.96 20.75 -18.65
N ASP A 34 38.04 20.06 -19.79
CA ASP A 34 38.26 20.70 -21.10
C ASP A 34 37.11 21.66 -21.46
N LEU A 35 35.87 21.27 -21.18
CA LEU A 35 34.70 22.14 -21.37
C LEU A 35 34.77 23.40 -20.49
N ARG A 36 35.19 23.26 -19.23
CA ARG A 36 35.41 24.40 -18.32
C ARG A 36 36.41 25.39 -18.90
N GLU A 37 37.57 24.91 -19.31
CA GLU A 37 38.64 25.75 -19.87
C GLU A 37 38.21 26.47 -21.14
N ARG A 38 37.47 25.77 -22.02
CA ARG A 38 36.94 26.36 -23.26
C ARG A 38 35.86 27.40 -23.00
N LEU A 39 35.03 27.22 -21.98
CA LEU A 39 34.05 28.22 -21.55
C LEU A 39 34.72 29.43 -20.91
N ALA A 40 35.75 29.18 -20.09
CA ALA A 40 36.57 30.24 -19.50
C ALA A 40 37.34 31.03 -20.57
N GLY A 41 37.83 30.40 -21.64
CA GLY A 41 38.46 31.10 -22.76
C GLY A 41 37.48 31.83 -23.69
N ALA A 42 36.18 31.53 -23.59
CA ALA A 42 35.12 32.14 -24.39
C ALA A 42 34.45 33.33 -23.68
N VAL A 43 35.15 33.97 -22.73
CA VAL A 43 34.63 35.10 -21.92
C VAL A 43 33.92 36.10 -22.82
N PRO A 44 32.64 36.40 -22.57
CA PRO A 44 31.95 37.43 -23.30
C PRO A 44 32.42 38.81 -22.79
N ASN A 45 33.20 39.54 -23.58
CA ASN A 45 33.54 40.94 -23.30
C ASN A 45 32.29 41.81 -23.51
N HIS A 46 31.42 41.89 -22.50
CA HIS A 46 30.18 42.67 -22.50
C HIS A 46 29.12 42.30 -23.55
N ALA A 47 29.39 41.32 -24.43
CA ALA A 47 28.46 40.84 -25.46
C ALA A 47 27.76 39.54 -25.03
N ALA A 48 26.58 39.25 -25.58
CA ALA A 48 25.93 37.97 -25.34
C ALA A 48 26.78 36.82 -25.93
N PRO A 49 27.01 35.71 -25.19
CA PRO A 49 27.76 34.59 -25.72
C PRO A 49 27.08 34.00 -26.96
N GLY A 50 27.88 33.68 -27.98
CA GLY A 50 27.36 33.06 -29.20
C GLY A 50 26.69 31.71 -28.91
N GLN A 51 25.68 31.35 -29.73
CA GLN A 51 24.84 30.16 -29.50
C GLN A 51 25.62 28.85 -29.31
N ARG A 52 26.79 28.72 -29.95
CA ARG A 52 27.70 27.57 -29.80
C ARG A 52 28.29 27.47 -28.38
N VAL A 53 28.66 28.61 -27.78
CA VAL A 53 29.15 28.71 -26.40
C VAL A 53 28.03 28.34 -25.44
N VAL A 54 26.82 28.85 -25.68
CA VAL A 54 25.66 28.56 -24.83
C VAL A 54 25.26 27.08 -24.84
N ARG A 55 25.38 26.39 -25.99
CA ARG A 55 25.19 24.91 -26.04
C ARG A 55 26.14 24.17 -25.11
N GLY A 56 27.42 24.58 -25.08
CA GLY A 56 28.41 24.04 -24.15
C GLY A 56 28.11 24.42 -22.69
N LEU A 57 27.68 25.66 -22.43
CA LEU A 57 27.30 26.14 -21.11
C LEU A 57 26.15 25.32 -20.50
N VAL A 58 25.15 24.94 -21.30
CA VAL A 58 24.02 24.11 -20.83
C VAL A 58 24.49 22.73 -20.35
N LEU A 59 25.37 22.08 -21.11
CA LEU A 59 25.99 20.81 -20.70
C LEU A 59 26.83 21.02 -19.44
N TYR A 60 27.66 22.06 -19.42
CA TYR A 60 28.52 22.39 -18.29
C TYR A 60 27.74 22.64 -17.01
N ALA A 61 26.71 23.49 -17.04
CA ALA A 61 25.90 23.83 -15.88
C ALA A 61 25.20 22.59 -15.29
N SER A 62 24.76 21.66 -16.16
CA SER A 62 24.13 20.41 -15.75
C SER A 62 25.15 19.46 -15.08
N GLN A 63 26.35 19.35 -15.65
CA GLN A 63 27.44 18.54 -15.09
C GLN A 63 28.02 19.16 -13.81
N TRP A 64 28.07 20.49 -13.72
CA TRP A 64 28.48 21.22 -12.53
C TRP A 64 27.54 20.90 -11.37
N TRP A 65 26.22 20.94 -11.62
CA TRP A 65 25.22 20.55 -10.61
C TRP A 65 25.50 19.16 -10.05
N GLN A 66 25.75 18.18 -10.90
CA GLN A 66 26.01 16.80 -10.49
C GLN A 66 27.30 16.66 -9.66
N ARG A 67 28.37 17.34 -10.08
CA ARG A 67 29.75 17.12 -9.61
C ARG A 67 30.18 18.05 -8.47
N GLN A 68 29.69 19.29 -8.45
CA GLN A 68 30.21 20.36 -7.57
C GLN A 68 29.19 20.91 -6.57
N TYR A 69 27.89 20.61 -6.71
CA TYR A 69 26.88 21.20 -5.82
C TYR A 69 26.88 20.57 -4.42
N SER A 70 27.48 21.27 -3.45
CA SER A 70 27.61 20.83 -2.06
C SER A 70 26.48 21.30 -1.12
N GLY A 71 25.38 21.83 -1.68
CA GLY A 71 24.27 22.41 -0.91
C GLY A 71 24.36 23.93 -0.77
N GLY A 72 23.20 24.60 -0.72
CA GLY A 72 23.07 26.06 -0.64
C GLY A 72 22.08 26.61 -1.69
N PRO A 73 21.98 27.93 -1.87
CA PRO A 73 21.20 28.51 -2.97
C PRO A 73 21.84 28.14 -4.32
N TRP A 74 21.05 27.56 -5.23
CA TRP A 74 21.48 27.27 -6.60
C TRP A 74 21.26 28.50 -7.48
N SER A 75 22.34 29.07 -8.03
CA SER A 75 22.30 30.31 -8.82
C SER A 75 23.26 30.27 -10.02
N TRP A 76 23.00 31.15 -10.99
CA TRP A 76 23.89 31.38 -12.13
C TRP A 76 25.28 31.86 -11.69
N ASP A 77 25.37 32.62 -10.60
CA ASP A 77 26.63 33.16 -10.09
C ASP A 77 27.63 32.07 -9.71
N SER A 78 27.15 30.94 -9.19
CA SER A 78 28.01 29.80 -8.85
C SER A 78 28.65 29.20 -10.10
N ILE A 79 27.88 29.07 -11.19
CA ILE A 79 28.35 28.56 -12.47
C ILE A 79 29.34 29.55 -13.09
N PHE A 80 28.96 30.83 -13.13
CA PHE A 80 29.77 31.88 -13.76
C PHE A 80 31.10 32.10 -13.05
N ARG A 81 31.10 32.09 -11.72
CA ARG A 81 32.33 32.19 -10.93
C ARG A 81 33.31 31.06 -11.27
N ASP A 82 32.81 29.85 -11.48
CA ASP A 82 33.65 28.68 -11.74
C ASP A 82 34.31 28.70 -13.14
N ILE A 83 33.65 29.35 -14.11
CA ILE A 83 34.18 29.57 -15.47
C ILE A 83 34.76 30.98 -15.68
N GLY A 84 34.85 31.80 -14.63
CA GLY A 84 35.42 33.15 -14.69
C GLY A 84 34.60 34.19 -15.46
N TRP A 85 33.29 34.01 -15.61
CA TRP A 85 32.41 34.99 -16.23
C TRP A 85 31.95 36.02 -15.19
N THR A 86 32.33 37.29 -15.34
CA THR A 86 32.06 38.34 -14.33
C THR A 86 31.05 39.38 -14.76
N GLU A 87 30.79 39.53 -16.06
CA GLU A 87 29.99 40.65 -16.63
C GLU A 87 28.73 40.17 -17.37
N VAL A 88 28.35 38.91 -17.21
CA VAL A 88 27.20 38.34 -17.93
C VAL A 88 25.91 38.55 -17.14
N HIS A 89 24.98 39.32 -17.71
CA HIS A 89 23.65 39.46 -17.16
C HIS A 89 22.79 38.23 -17.52
N TYR A 90 22.50 37.36 -16.54
CA TYR A 90 21.84 36.07 -16.79
C TYR A 90 20.47 36.14 -17.52
N PRO A 91 19.64 37.20 -17.40
CA PRO A 91 18.42 37.33 -18.21
C PRO A 91 18.69 37.32 -19.72
N ASP A 92 19.85 37.82 -20.16
CA ASP A 92 20.25 37.82 -21.58
C ASP A 92 20.50 36.40 -22.09
N LEU A 93 20.76 35.44 -21.19
CA LEU A 93 20.93 34.04 -21.55
C LEU A 93 19.62 33.29 -21.74
N TYR A 94 18.46 33.82 -21.34
CA TYR A 94 17.20 33.07 -21.38
C TYR A 94 16.81 32.63 -22.79
N GLY A 95 16.90 33.51 -23.78
CA GLY A 95 16.67 33.19 -25.19
C GLY A 95 17.68 32.18 -25.74
N PRO A 96 18.99 32.48 -25.66
CA PRO A 96 20.05 31.58 -26.11
C PRO A 96 20.04 30.20 -25.44
N VAL A 97 19.78 30.13 -24.14
CA VAL A 97 19.67 28.87 -23.39
C VAL A 97 18.44 28.08 -23.87
N GLY A 98 17.32 28.75 -24.11
CA GLY A 98 16.15 28.11 -24.72
C GLY A 98 16.47 27.48 -26.08
N GLN A 99 17.19 28.20 -26.94
CA GLN A 99 17.65 27.65 -28.24
C GLN A 99 18.69 26.53 -28.08
N ALA A 100 19.52 26.59 -27.05
CA ALA A 100 20.52 25.55 -26.77
C ALA A 100 19.85 24.27 -26.28
N LEU A 101 18.85 24.37 -25.39
CA LEU A 101 18.04 23.25 -24.94
C LEU A 101 17.29 22.60 -26.10
N LEU A 102 16.71 23.39 -27.01
CA LEU A 102 16.08 22.88 -28.23
C LEU A 102 17.07 22.13 -29.13
N TRP A 103 18.31 22.61 -29.25
CA TRP A 103 19.34 21.90 -29.99
C TRP A 103 19.74 20.57 -29.34
N TRP A 104 19.80 20.54 -28.01
CA TRP A 104 19.94 19.29 -27.25
C TRP A 104 18.68 18.41 -27.29
N LYS A 105 17.58 18.89 -27.89
CA LYS A 105 16.24 18.27 -27.90
C LYS A 105 15.69 18.02 -26.49
N VAL A 106 16.07 18.89 -25.54
CA VAL A 106 15.65 18.85 -24.15
C VAL A 106 14.55 19.87 -23.91
N GLU A 107 13.47 19.45 -23.26
CA GLU A 107 12.41 20.37 -22.86
C GLU A 107 12.79 21.21 -21.64
N LEU A 108 12.49 22.50 -21.72
CA LEU A 108 12.65 23.42 -20.59
C LEU A 108 11.57 23.13 -19.54
N VAL A 109 12.00 22.88 -18.31
CA VAL A 109 11.10 22.63 -17.18
C VAL A 109 10.26 23.88 -16.88
N ARG A 110 8.94 23.70 -16.85
CA ARG A 110 7.95 24.75 -16.52
C ARG A 110 7.23 24.38 -15.23
N LEU A 111 7.21 25.30 -14.26
CA LEU A 111 6.39 25.17 -13.06
C LEU A 111 5.41 26.33 -13.03
N SER A 112 4.10 26.01 -13.04
CA SER A 112 3.00 26.98 -12.88
C SER A 112 3.25 28.30 -13.64
N THR A 113 3.55 28.20 -14.95
CA THR A 113 3.86 29.29 -15.91
C THR A 113 5.27 29.91 -15.88
N THR A 114 6.12 29.65 -14.86
CA THR A 114 7.49 30.20 -14.81
C THR A 114 8.52 29.25 -15.43
N ARG A 115 9.35 29.78 -16.35
CA ARG A 115 10.51 29.07 -16.94
C ARG A 115 11.61 28.87 -15.89
N ARG A 116 12.02 27.62 -15.64
CA ARG A 116 13.04 27.28 -14.63
C ARG A 116 14.31 26.73 -15.29
N TYR A 117 15.18 27.63 -15.77
CA TYR A 117 16.45 27.25 -16.41
C TYR A 117 17.37 26.46 -15.48
N LEU A 118 17.63 26.97 -14.27
CA LEU A 118 18.48 26.29 -13.28
C LEU A 118 17.91 24.95 -12.80
N GLY A 119 16.58 24.85 -12.66
CA GLY A 119 15.90 23.59 -12.35
C GLY A 119 15.94 22.59 -13.51
N THR A 120 15.97 23.08 -14.75
CA THR A 120 16.21 22.25 -15.93
C THR A 120 17.61 21.66 -15.87
N PHE A 121 18.65 22.47 -15.64
CA PHE A 121 20.02 21.95 -15.50
C PHE A 121 20.17 20.93 -14.38
N ALA A 122 19.48 21.13 -13.25
CA ALA A 122 19.47 20.17 -12.16
C ALA A 122 18.93 18.80 -12.62
N CYS A 123 17.75 18.76 -13.26
CA CYS A 123 17.19 17.50 -13.76
C CYS A 123 18.02 16.88 -14.89
N GLN A 124 18.61 17.71 -15.74
CA GLN A 124 19.49 17.25 -16.81
C GLN A 124 20.85 16.79 -16.29
N GLY A 125 21.27 17.23 -15.11
CA GLY A 125 22.52 16.87 -14.45
C GLY A 125 22.45 15.61 -13.61
N GLY A 126 21.28 15.18 -13.15
CA GLY A 126 21.17 14.04 -12.23
C GLY A 126 21.32 14.44 -10.75
N LEU A 127 21.40 13.46 -9.86
CA LEU A 127 21.52 13.71 -8.42
C LEU A 127 22.93 14.23 -8.05
N PRO A 128 23.03 15.30 -7.25
CA PRO A 128 24.31 15.83 -6.80
C PRO A 128 24.99 14.90 -5.79
N LEU A 129 26.13 14.33 -6.17
CA LEU A 129 26.79 13.26 -5.40
C LEU A 129 27.46 13.74 -4.12
N SER A 130 27.88 15.00 -4.04
CA SER A 130 28.45 15.61 -2.84
C SER A 130 27.47 15.67 -1.66
N LEU A 131 26.18 15.40 -1.91
CA LEU A 131 25.14 15.32 -0.89
C LEU A 131 24.79 13.87 -0.52
N VAL A 132 25.42 12.88 -1.16
CA VAL A 132 25.23 11.45 -0.97
C VAL A 132 26.45 10.87 -0.22
N GLY A 133 26.19 10.03 0.77
CA GLY A 133 27.20 9.30 1.54
C GLY A 133 26.54 8.27 2.46
N GLU A 134 27.26 7.25 2.93
CA GLU A 134 26.67 6.09 3.64
C GLU A 134 25.76 6.47 4.82
N SER A 135 26.08 7.55 5.54
CA SER A 135 25.27 8.06 6.68
C SER A 135 24.54 9.37 6.39
N SER A 136 24.48 9.81 5.13
CA SER A 136 23.84 11.08 4.78
C SER A 136 22.32 10.97 4.85
N ARG A 137 21.66 12.06 5.27
CA ARG A 137 20.19 12.13 5.24
C ARG A 137 19.62 12.10 3.82
N THR A 138 20.39 12.52 2.82
CA THR A 138 20.02 12.39 1.40
C THR A 138 19.96 10.92 1.00
N THR A 139 20.91 10.11 1.45
CA THR A 139 20.88 8.64 1.24
C THR A 139 19.68 8.04 1.95
N ALA A 140 19.40 8.44 3.20
CA ALA A 140 18.19 7.99 3.91
C ALA A 140 16.91 8.39 3.17
N TYR A 141 16.86 9.60 2.60
CA TYR A 141 15.78 10.08 1.74
C TYR A 141 15.64 9.21 0.48
N VAL A 142 16.70 9.03 -0.31
CA VAL A 142 16.66 8.22 -1.55
C VAL A 142 16.25 6.77 -1.25
N ARG A 143 16.75 6.19 -0.16
CA ARG A 143 16.31 4.86 0.30
C ARG A 143 14.83 4.86 0.70
N ALA A 144 14.34 5.87 1.40
CA ALA A 144 12.92 5.98 1.72
C ALA A 144 12.08 6.11 0.45
N VAL A 145 12.49 6.94 -0.51
CA VAL A 145 11.82 7.09 -1.81
C VAL A 145 11.83 5.77 -2.59
N LEU A 146 12.96 5.06 -2.66
CA LEU A 146 13.02 3.74 -3.31
C LEU A 146 11.97 2.79 -2.75
N ARG A 147 11.89 2.68 -1.42
CA ARG A 147 10.89 1.84 -0.75
C ARG A 147 9.47 2.31 -1.01
N HIS A 148 9.25 3.62 -0.93
CA HIS A 148 7.95 4.25 -1.18
C HIS A 148 7.51 4.02 -2.63
N VAL A 149 8.39 4.19 -3.62
CA VAL A 149 8.11 3.93 -5.04
C VAL A 149 7.92 2.42 -5.27
N ALA A 150 8.78 1.57 -4.73
CA ALA A 150 8.61 0.11 -4.82
C ALA A 150 7.25 -0.35 -4.29
N ARG A 151 6.78 0.30 -3.22
CA ARG A 151 5.53 -0.03 -2.55
C ARG A 151 4.31 0.67 -3.15
N TYR A 152 4.44 1.89 -3.68
CA TYR A 152 3.31 2.76 -4.00
C TYR A 152 3.27 3.24 -5.46
N ARG A 153 4.25 2.92 -6.32
CA ARG A 153 4.30 3.39 -7.73
C ARG A 153 3.08 3.01 -8.57
N THR A 154 2.36 1.97 -8.16
CA THR A 154 1.13 1.50 -8.81
C THR A 154 -0.14 2.19 -8.30
N PHE A 155 -0.02 3.06 -7.31
CA PHE A 155 -1.12 3.72 -6.60
C PHE A 155 -1.15 5.24 -6.77
N VAL A 156 -0.11 5.79 -7.39
CA VAL A 156 0.11 7.22 -7.56
C VAL A 156 0.47 7.47 -9.02
N ASP A 157 -0.27 8.35 -9.69
CA ASP A 157 -0.12 8.65 -11.12
C ASP A 157 1.26 9.23 -11.44
N ASP A 158 1.85 9.95 -10.48
CA ASP A 158 3.17 10.56 -10.60
C ASP A 158 4.10 10.13 -9.44
N PRO A 159 5.12 9.28 -9.68
CA PRO A 159 6.12 8.88 -8.69
C PRO A 159 6.86 10.04 -8.01
N ILE A 160 6.82 11.25 -8.57
CA ILE A 160 7.35 12.48 -7.96
C ILE A 160 6.61 12.79 -6.64
N GLU A 161 5.32 12.48 -6.54
CA GLU A 161 4.54 12.71 -5.30
C GLU A 161 5.04 11.82 -4.17
N LEU A 162 5.34 10.56 -4.46
CA LEU A 162 5.92 9.63 -3.48
C LEU A 162 7.28 10.11 -2.97
N ALA A 163 8.06 10.73 -3.86
CA ALA A 163 9.32 11.36 -3.48
C ALA A 163 9.10 12.65 -2.68
N ARG A 164 8.03 13.40 -2.94
CA ARG A 164 7.64 14.61 -2.21
C ARG A 164 7.19 14.32 -0.78
N ASP A 165 6.49 13.22 -0.53
CA ASP A 165 6.04 12.84 0.83
C ASP A 165 7.22 12.64 1.80
N GLN A 166 8.33 12.14 1.25
CA GLN A 166 9.55 11.89 2.03
C GLN A 166 10.41 13.15 2.22
N GLN A 167 9.97 14.33 1.76
CA GLN A 167 10.76 15.58 1.81
C GLN A 167 11.22 16.00 3.22
N HIS A 168 10.54 15.51 4.27
CA HIS A 168 10.90 15.77 5.67
C HIS A 168 12.29 15.24 6.03
N LEU A 169 12.79 14.24 5.30
CA LEU A 169 14.14 13.68 5.45
C LEU A 169 15.22 14.60 4.86
N LEU A 170 14.87 15.47 3.90
CA LEU A 170 15.77 16.47 3.32
C LEU A 170 15.90 17.67 4.28
N ARG A 171 17.04 17.79 4.96
CA ARG A 171 17.27 18.80 6.00
C ARG A 171 17.85 20.15 5.54
N PRO A 172 18.44 20.33 4.33
CA PRO A 172 18.47 21.65 3.72
C PRO A 172 17.13 21.93 3.04
N PRO A 173 16.37 22.97 3.44
CA PRO A 173 15.14 23.36 2.73
C PRO A 173 15.36 23.67 1.25
N THR A 174 16.60 24.04 0.87
CA THR A 174 17.00 24.28 -0.52
C THR A 174 16.89 23.04 -1.41
N LEU A 175 16.90 21.82 -0.83
CA LEU A 175 16.71 20.55 -1.54
C LEU A 175 15.24 20.13 -1.65
N ARG A 176 14.32 20.75 -0.90
CA ARG A 176 12.89 20.45 -0.96
C ARG A 176 12.26 21.12 -2.19
N ARG A 177 12.68 20.67 -3.35
CA ARG A 177 12.31 21.22 -4.64
C ARG A 177 11.85 20.08 -5.54
N GLU A 178 10.88 20.38 -6.38
CA GLU A 178 10.26 19.42 -7.28
C GLU A 178 11.25 18.69 -8.19
N TYR A 179 12.29 19.39 -8.65
CA TYR A 179 13.35 18.77 -9.46
C TYR A 179 14.18 17.72 -8.70
N VAL A 180 14.35 17.86 -7.38
CA VAL A 180 15.04 16.85 -6.55
C VAL A 180 14.14 15.64 -6.34
N PHE A 181 12.84 15.88 -6.12
CA PHE A 181 11.86 14.81 -5.98
C PHE A 181 11.79 13.96 -7.26
N ARG A 182 11.78 14.63 -8.43
CA ARG A 182 11.85 13.95 -9.73
C ARG A 182 13.09 13.10 -9.89
N LEU A 183 14.27 13.66 -9.63
CA LEU A 183 15.52 12.91 -9.73
C LEU A 183 15.58 11.68 -8.80
N ALA A 184 15.00 11.79 -7.59
CA ALA A 184 14.92 10.66 -6.66
C ALA A 184 13.92 9.60 -7.13
N ALA A 185 12.77 10.01 -7.67
CA ALA A 185 11.78 9.11 -8.26
C ALA A 185 12.34 8.39 -9.51
N ASP A 186 13.02 9.12 -10.39
CA ASP A 186 13.68 8.58 -11.59
C ASP A 186 14.74 7.54 -11.19
N LEU A 187 15.58 7.86 -10.18
CA LEU A 187 16.57 6.90 -9.65
C LEU A 187 15.89 5.65 -9.08
N ALA A 188 14.84 5.82 -8.28
CA ALA A 188 14.11 4.70 -7.70
C ALA A 188 13.51 3.80 -8.78
N GLY A 189 12.86 4.38 -9.79
CA GLY A 189 12.32 3.65 -10.94
C GLY A 189 13.40 2.86 -11.66
N ALA A 190 14.52 3.52 -12.01
CA ALA A 190 15.60 2.87 -12.73
C ALA A 190 16.27 1.75 -11.93
N VAL A 191 16.42 1.89 -10.60
CA VAL A 191 16.92 0.82 -9.72
C VAL A 191 15.96 -0.37 -9.69
N LEU A 192 14.65 -0.13 -9.62
CA LEU A 192 13.64 -1.18 -9.60
C LEU A 192 13.57 -1.94 -10.93
N ASP A 193 13.80 -1.26 -12.04
CA ASP A 193 13.85 -1.87 -13.37
C ASP A 193 15.10 -2.76 -13.49
N LEU A 194 16.28 -2.26 -13.08
CA LEU A 194 17.52 -3.05 -13.10
C LEU A 194 17.49 -4.24 -12.15
N ARG A 195 16.68 -4.20 -11.08
CA ARG A 195 16.50 -5.34 -10.16
C ARG A 195 16.12 -6.62 -10.90
N GLN A 196 15.38 -6.54 -12.00
CA GLN A 196 14.94 -7.72 -12.76
C GLN A 196 16.09 -8.45 -13.45
N ASP A 197 17.20 -7.75 -13.68
CA ASP A 197 18.34 -8.25 -14.45
C ASP A 197 19.44 -8.87 -13.55
N ILE A 198 19.38 -8.65 -12.23
CA ILE A 198 20.41 -9.11 -11.26
C ILE A 198 20.02 -10.41 -10.55
N GLY A 199 21.00 -11.30 -10.37
CA GLY A 199 20.86 -12.60 -9.71
C GLY A 199 21.35 -12.60 -8.25
N GLU A 200 21.97 -13.70 -7.83
CA GLU A 200 22.40 -13.94 -6.45
C GLU A 200 23.86 -13.54 -6.12
N THR A 201 24.54 -12.86 -7.04
CA THR A 201 25.96 -12.50 -6.87
C THR A 201 26.18 -11.42 -5.82
N GLU A 202 27.36 -11.40 -5.18
CA GLU A 202 27.76 -10.31 -4.26
C GLU A 202 28.05 -9.00 -5.00
N ASP A 203 28.67 -9.06 -6.19
CA ASP A 203 28.96 -7.89 -7.03
C ASP A 203 27.87 -7.67 -8.09
N LEU A 204 26.83 -6.94 -7.69
CA LEU A 204 25.66 -6.65 -8.52
C LEU A 204 25.99 -5.76 -9.73
N LEU A 205 27.01 -4.89 -9.63
CA LEU A 205 27.35 -3.97 -10.72
C LEU A 205 28.09 -4.69 -11.84
N ALA A 206 29.04 -5.56 -11.49
CA ALA A 206 29.71 -6.41 -12.47
C ALA A 206 28.72 -7.36 -13.18
N GLU A 207 27.70 -7.84 -12.45
CA GLU A 207 26.64 -8.65 -13.04
C GLU A 207 25.78 -7.86 -14.05
N LEU A 208 25.40 -6.62 -13.71
CA LEU A 208 24.71 -5.73 -14.64
C LEU A 208 25.55 -5.45 -15.90
N ASP A 209 26.87 -5.28 -15.75
CA ASP A 209 27.78 -5.09 -16.88
C ASP A 209 27.77 -6.26 -17.86
N ALA A 210 27.68 -7.48 -17.34
CA ALA A 210 27.63 -8.70 -18.14
C ALA A 210 26.26 -8.91 -18.80
N ARG A 211 25.17 -8.51 -18.15
CA ARG A 211 23.79 -8.85 -18.56
C ARG A 211 23.10 -7.76 -19.38
N ARG A 212 23.44 -6.49 -19.17
CA ARG A 212 22.76 -5.35 -19.82
C ARG A 212 23.74 -4.23 -20.16
N THR A 213 24.39 -4.31 -21.32
CA THR A 213 25.43 -3.36 -21.75
C THR A 213 25.06 -1.87 -21.71
N GLU A 214 23.77 -1.52 -21.83
CA GLU A 214 23.28 -0.14 -21.83
C GLU A 214 22.57 0.29 -20.54
N TRP A 215 22.86 -0.33 -19.39
CA TRP A 215 22.20 0.06 -18.12
C TRP A 215 22.71 1.41 -17.59
N ARG A 216 23.99 1.73 -17.77
CA ARG A 216 24.62 2.93 -17.18
C ARG A 216 23.98 4.26 -17.61
N PRO A 217 23.62 4.50 -18.88
CA PRO A 217 22.96 5.74 -19.29
C PRO A 217 21.58 5.98 -18.66
N SER A 218 20.92 4.92 -18.15
CA SER A 218 19.63 5.05 -17.45
C SER A 218 19.74 5.58 -16.02
N MET A 219 20.94 5.63 -15.45
CA MET A 219 21.16 6.09 -14.08
C MET A 219 21.35 7.60 -14.02
N PRO A 220 20.56 8.34 -13.21
CA PRO A 220 20.77 9.77 -12.95
C PRO A 220 21.91 10.02 -11.95
N LEU A 221 23.04 9.31 -12.09
CA LEU A 221 24.21 9.33 -11.21
C LEU A 221 25.50 9.39 -12.03
N ASP A 222 26.54 10.05 -11.52
CA ASP A 222 27.87 10.04 -12.12
C ASP A 222 28.64 8.80 -11.65
N LEU A 223 28.58 7.73 -12.45
CA LEU A 223 29.15 6.43 -12.11
C LEU A 223 30.68 6.38 -12.14
N ASP A 224 31.35 7.45 -12.61
CA ASP A 224 32.81 7.58 -12.43
C ASP A 224 33.17 7.73 -10.94
N SER A 225 32.24 8.26 -10.13
CA SER A 225 32.40 8.40 -8.69
C SER A 225 32.22 7.08 -7.94
N GLU A 226 33.18 6.77 -7.07
CA GLU A 226 33.11 5.62 -6.16
C GLU A 226 31.88 5.70 -5.24
N THR A 227 31.55 6.90 -4.75
CA THR A 227 30.37 7.14 -3.89
C THR A 227 29.06 6.82 -4.60
N ALA A 228 28.95 7.14 -5.89
CA ALA A 228 27.77 6.81 -6.68
C ALA A 228 27.61 5.30 -6.87
N ARG A 229 28.71 4.61 -7.17
CA ARG A 229 28.73 3.15 -7.32
C ARG A 229 28.36 2.44 -6.01
N GLN A 230 28.87 2.91 -4.88
CA GLN A 230 28.51 2.39 -3.54
C GLN A 230 27.05 2.63 -3.18
N LEU A 231 26.51 3.83 -3.44
CA LEU A 231 25.10 4.12 -3.25
C LEU A 231 24.24 3.17 -4.07
N LEU A 232 24.52 3.07 -5.38
CA LEU A 232 23.75 2.24 -6.30
C LEU A 232 23.79 0.77 -5.90
N GLY A 233 24.97 0.23 -5.57
CA GLY A 233 25.10 -1.14 -5.08
C GLY A 233 24.28 -1.40 -3.80
N THR A 234 24.18 -0.40 -2.92
CA THR A 234 23.35 -0.48 -1.72
C THR A 234 21.86 -0.41 -2.04
N LEU A 235 21.44 0.47 -2.94
CA LEU A 235 20.03 0.56 -3.39
C LEU A 235 19.57 -0.71 -4.11
N LEU A 236 20.42 -1.32 -4.94
CA LEU A 236 20.13 -2.60 -5.59
C LEU A 236 20.02 -3.73 -4.57
N ARG A 237 20.91 -3.77 -3.56
CA ARG A 237 20.82 -4.73 -2.44
C ARG A 237 19.53 -4.54 -1.65
N ASP A 238 19.15 -3.31 -1.32
CA ASP A 238 17.91 -3.01 -0.62
C ASP A 238 16.69 -3.44 -1.46
N ALA A 239 16.64 -3.05 -2.73
CA ALA A 239 15.56 -3.42 -3.65
C ALA A 239 15.43 -4.94 -3.83
N LYS A 240 16.55 -5.67 -3.77
CA LYS A 240 16.62 -7.13 -3.82
C LYS A 240 16.27 -7.79 -2.49
N ALA A 241 16.66 -7.23 -1.35
CA ALA A 241 16.22 -7.66 -0.03
C ALA A 241 14.71 -7.45 0.18
N GLU A 242 14.14 -6.48 -0.55
CA GLU A 242 12.70 -6.28 -0.72
C GLU A 242 12.07 -7.20 -1.78
N GLY A 243 12.90 -7.99 -2.49
CA GLY A 243 12.50 -9.19 -3.24
C GLY A 243 12.02 -10.30 -2.31
N PRO A 244 11.35 -11.34 -2.83
CA PRO A 244 10.26 -12.07 -2.16
C PRO A 244 10.62 -12.40 -0.71
N SER A 245 10.16 -11.54 0.19
CA SER A 245 10.22 -11.81 1.62
C SER A 245 9.65 -13.21 1.83
N ARG A 246 10.41 -14.07 2.53
CA ARG A 246 9.99 -15.39 3.02
C ARG A 246 8.83 -15.29 4.03
N SER A 247 7.69 -14.72 3.65
CA SER A 247 6.51 -14.66 4.50
C SER A 247 5.21 -14.68 3.72
N GLY A 248 5.03 -15.72 2.89
CA GLY A 248 3.72 -16.24 2.49
C GLY A 248 2.64 -15.20 2.11
N PHE A 249 1.40 -15.55 2.41
CA PHE A 249 0.23 -14.70 2.21
C PHE A 249 0.05 -13.77 3.41
N ALA A 250 -0.17 -12.47 3.19
CA ALA A 250 -0.36 -11.47 4.25
C ALA A 250 -1.37 -10.38 3.87
N VAL A 251 -1.95 -9.74 4.89
CA VAL A 251 -2.78 -8.53 4.74
C VAL A 251 -2.07 -7.37 5.44
N GLU A 252 -1.75 -6.34 4.68
CA GLU A 252 -1.15 -5.10 5.20
C GLU A 252 -2.21 -4.00 5.19
N ARG A 253 -2.42 -3.37 6.34
CA ARG A 253 -3.30 -2.20 6.47
C ARG A 253 -2.47 -0.95 6.79
N PHE A 254 -2.88 0.20 6.28
CA PHE A 254 -2.15 1.45 6.45
C PHE A 254 -3.07 2.65 6.24
N LEU A 255 -2.62 3.83 6.70
CA LEU A 255 -3.27 5.09 6.37
C LEU A 255 -2.52 5.80 5.24
N VAL A 256 -3.27 6.49 4.39
CA VAL A 256 -2.71 7.35 3.34
C VAL A 256 -3.24 8.75 3.52
N GLN A 257 -2.33 9.73 3.54
CA GLN A 257 -2.69 11.13 3.49
C GLN A 257 -2.78 11.55 2.02
N THR A 258 -3.92 12.08 1.61
CA THR A 258 -4.17 12.61 0.26
C THR A 258 -4.51 14.10 0.33
N ASP A 259 -4.54 14.78 -0.81
CA ASP A 259 -5.02 16.18 -0.88
C ASP A 259 -6.46 16.35 -0.35
N SER A 260 -7.27 15.29 -0.47
CA SER A 260 -8.65 15.24 0.04
C SER A 260 -8.77 14.82 1.51
N GLY A 261 -7.65 14.65 2.21
CA GLY A 261 -7.59 14.19 3.59
C GLY A 261 -7.11 12.74 3.71
N TRP A 262 -7.35 12.14 4.87
CA TRP A 262 -6.85 10.80 5.18
C TRP A 262 -7.80 9.69 4.71
N ARG A 263 -7.21 8.58 4.26
CA ARG A 263 -7.94 7.38 3.80
C ARG A 263 -7.35 6.12 4.41
N MET A 264 -8.18 5.08 4.51
CA MET A 264 -7.77 3.76 4.97
C MET A 264 -7.43 2.87 3.77
N GLY A 265 -6.25 2.28 3.76
CA GLY A 265 -5.80 1.33 2.75
C GLY A 265 -5.58 -0.07 3.32
N ALA A 266 -5.85 -1.09 2.51
CA ALA A 266 -5.38 -2.44 2.75
C ALA A 266 -4.80 -3.05 1.47
N ARG A 267 -3.81 -3.92 1.61
CA ARG A 267 -3.17 -4.64 0.51
C ARG A 267 -2.98 -6.11 0.86
N LEU A 268 -3.28 -6.97 -0.10
CA LEU A 268 -2.93 -8.38 -0.04
C LEU A 268 -1.53 -8.58 -0.60
N ARG A 269 -0.67 -9.21 0.18
CA ARG A 269 0.61 -9.71 -0.29
C ARG A 269 0.47 -11.19 -0.58
N MET A 270 0.69 -11.56 -1.84
CA MET A 270 0.66 -12.94 -2.31
C MET A 270 2.05 -13.30 -2.87
N PRO A 271 2.60 -14.48 -2.53
CA PRO A 271 3.93 -14.88 -3.01
C PRO A 271 3.90 -15.13 -4.51
N ARG A 272 4.88 -14.61 -5.26
CA ARG A 272 4.95 -14.83 -6.72
C ARG A 272 5.14 -16.29 -7.11
N SER A 273 5.81 -17.05 -6.25
CA SER A 273 5.98 -18.49 -6.36
C SER A 273 5.81 -19.11 -4.97
N VAL A 274 5.11 -20.24 -4.90
CA VAL A 274 4.93 -21.04 -3.69
C VAL A 274 5.18 -22.50 -4.03
N ASP A 275 5.87 -23.22 -3.15
CA ASP A 275 6.07 -24.66 -3.29
C ASP A 275 4.72 -25.41 -3.21
N SER A 276 4.58 -26.50 -3.96
CA SER A 276 3.31 -27.24 -4.03
C SER A 276 2.94 -27.90 -2.69
N GLU A 277 3.92 -28.39 -1.94
CA GLU A 277 3.70 -28.94 -0.58
C GLU A 277 3.34 -27.83 0.40
N ASP A 278 3.99 -26.67 0.29
CA ASP A 278 3.69 -25.51 1.13
C ASP A 278 2.26 -25.00 0.89
N LEU A 279 1.86 -24.87 -0.38
CA LEU A 279 0.52 -24.46 -0.75
C LEU A 279 -0.53 -25.50 -0.32
N GLY A 280 -0.24 -26.79 -0.51
CA GLY A 280 -1.09 -27.88 -0.05
C GLY A 280 -1.32 -27.84 1.46
N ARG A 281 -0.26 -27.62 2.25
CA ARG A 281 -0.36 -27.41 3.71
C ARG A 281 -1.19 -26.19 4.08
N HIS A 282 -1.07 -25.08 3.35
CA HIS A 282 -1.90 -23.90 3.59
C HIS A 282 -3.38 -24.14 3.32
N LEU A 283 -3.71 -24.91 2.29
CA LEU A 283 -5.09 -25.21 1.88
C LEU A 283 -5.70 -26.43 2.60
N GLY A 284 -4.87 -27.23 3.29
CA GLY A 284 -5.30 -28.48 3.91
C GLY A 284 -5.55 -29.61 2.90
N VAL A 285 -4.91 -29.54 1.74
CA VAL A 285 -5.10 -30.47 0.61
C VAL A 285 -3.74 -31.07 0.20
N PRO A 286 -3.62 -32.37 -0.11
CA PRO A 286 -2.37 -32.94 -0.61
C PRO A 286 -1.89 -32.23 -1.88
N ALA A 287 -0.56 -32.02 -2.02
CA ALA A 287 0.01 -31.34 -3.17
C ALA A 287 -0.35 -32.02 -4.51
N SER A 288 -0.54 -33.35 -4.51
CA SER A 288 -0.97 -34.13 -5.68
C SER A 288 -2.37 -33.79 -6.18
N ASP A 289 -3.22 -33.27 -5.30
CA ASP A 289 -4.63 -33.01 -5.56
C ASP A 289 -4.86 -31.54 -5.93
N LEU A 290 -3.80 -30.71 -5.90
CA LEU A 290 -3.88 -29.31 -6.31
C LEU A 290 -4.09 -29.18 -7.82
N PRO A 291 -5.15 -28.50 -8.28
CA PRO A 291 -5.37 -28.26 -9.69
C PRO A 291 -4.27 -27.41 -10.31
N ALA A 292 -3.95 -27.67 -11.58
CA ALA A 292 -2.90 -26.95 -12.30
C ALA A 292 -3.14 -25.43 -12.41
N ARG A 293 -4.38 -24.97 -12.23
CA ARG A 293 -4.77 -23.55 -12.21
C ARG A 293 -5.77 -23.29 -11.09
N MET A 294 -5.53 -22.25 -10.31
CA MET A 294 -6.38 -21.85 -9.19
C MET A 294 -6.56 -20.34 -9.15
N HIS A 295 -7.80 -19.87 -9.18
CA HIS A 295 -8.12 -18.47 -8.89
C HIS A 295 -8.04 -18.22 -7.38
N VAL A 296 -7.68 -17.00 -7.02
CA VAL A 296 -7.68 -16.52 -5.63
C VAL A 296 -8.73 -15.43 -5.51
N ARG A 297 -9.58 -15.52 -4.50
CA ARG A 297 -10.64 -14.56 -4.21
C ARG A 297 -10.57 -14.07 -2.78
N THR A 298 -11.00 -12.84 -2.49
CA THR A 298 -11.27 -12.44 -1.11
C THR A 298 -12.59 -12.99 -0.61
N ALA A 299 -12.63 -13.54 0.60
CA ALA A 299 -13.86 -13.84 1.30
C ALA A 299 -14.64 -12.54 1.63
N GLY A 300 -15.98 -12.59 1.68
CA GLY A 300 -16.84 -11.45 2.04
C GLY A 300 -17.72 -10.92 0.89
N GLU A 301 -18.52 -9.88 1.17
CA GLU A 301 -19.61 -9.35 0.30
C GLU A 301 -19.17 -9.05 -1.16
N SER A 302 -17.90 -8.68 -1.38
CA SER A 302 -17.43 -8.33 -2.74
C SER A 302 -16.90 -9.51 -3.54
N GLY A 303 -16.50 -10.61 -2.91
CA GLY A 303 -16.02 -11.83 -3.57
C GLY A 303 -15.05 -11.58 -4.73
N GLN A 304 -14.10 -10.66 -4.58
CA GLN A 304 -13.28 -10.18 -5.69
C GLN A 304 -12.18 -11.19 -6.02
N ILE A 305 -12.10 -11.65 -7.28
CA ILE A 305 -10.95 -12.43 -7.76
C ILE A 305 -9.73 -11.52 -7.74
N VAL A 306 -8.74 -11.82 -6.91
CA VAL A 306 -7.52 -11.03 -6.70
C VAL A 306 -6.29 -11.63 -7.35
N GLY A 307 -6.33 -12.89 -7.78
CA GLY A 307 -5.18 -13.56 -8.41
C GLY A 307 -5.51 -14.85 -9.14
N LEU A 308 -4.52 -15.36 -9.87
CA LEU A 308 -4.54 -16.66 -10.53
C LEU A 308 -3.16 -17.31 -10.36
N TYR A 309 -3.11 -18.51 -9.79
CA TYR A 309 -1.91 -19.34 -9.72
C TYR A 309 -1.92 -20.43 -10.79
N GLY A 310 -0.75 -20.72 -11.36
CA GLY A 310 -0.52 -21.80 -12.31
C GLY A 310 0.67 -22.67 -11.92
N ALA A 311 0.54 -23.98 -12.09
CA ALA A 311 1.59 -24.94 -11.79
C ALA A 311 2.77 -24.85 -12.78
N GLY A 312 4.00 -24.99 -12.27
CA GLY A 312 5.23 -25.07 -13.07
C GLY A 312 6.43 -25.51 -12.23
N GLY A 313 7.02 -26.65 -12.59
CA GLY A 313 8.30 -27.11 -12.02
C GLY A 313 8.27 -27.43 -10.52
N GLY A 314 7.18 -28.02 -10.02
CA GLY A 314 7.00 -28.31 -8.58
C GLY A 314 6.52 -27.13 -7.73
N HIS A 315 6.30 -25.98 -8.36
CA HIS A 315 5.79 -24.77 -7.72
C HIS A 315 4.49 -24.30 -8.38
N PHE A 316 3.77 -23.42 -7.67
CA PHE A 316 2.70 -22.61 -8.21
C PHE A 316 3.15 -21.16 -8.33
N HIS A 317 3.00 -20.59 -9.52
CA HIS A 317 3.39 -19.23 -9.84
C HIS A 317 2.16 -18.36 -10.00
N LEU A 318 2.17 -17.18 -9.38
CA LEU A 318 1.15 -16.17 -9.57
C LEU A 318 1.25 -15.63 -11.00
N MET A 319 0.22 -15.89 -11.81
CA MET A 319 0.17 -15.56 -13.23
C MET A 319 -0.31 -14.13 -13.51
N SER A 320 -0.72 -13.37 -12.48
CA SER A 320 -1.03 -11.94 -12.61
C SER A 320 0.25 -11.11 -12.42
N GLY A 321 0.55 -10.23 -13.38
CA GLY A 321 1.78 -9.43 -13.45
C GLY A 321 2.09 -8.57 -12.22
N GLU A 322 3.32 -8.03 -12.18
CA GLU A 322 3.92 -7.33 -11.04
C GLU A 322 3.08 -6.18 -10.45
N ASP A 323 2.13 -5.66 -11.24
CA ASP A 323 1.21 -4.59 -10.91
C ASP A 323 -0.24 -5.10 -10.99
N ASN A 324 -0.68 -5.93 -10.04
CA ASN A 324 -2.08 -6.33 -9.95
C ASN A 324 -2.83 -5.37 -8.99
N PRO A 325 -3.46 -4.28 -9.48
CA PRO A 325 -4.20 -3.30 -8.66
C PRO A 325 -5.43 -3.88 -7.96
N ILE A 326 -5.77 -5.14 -8.25
CA ILE A 326 -6.97 -5.82 -7.73
C ILE A 326 -6.79 -6.25 -6.26
N ALA A 327 -5.55 -6.29 -5.76
CA ALA A 327 -5.22 -6.69 -4.39
C ALA A 327 -5.26 -5.53 -3.37
N ALA A 328 -5.76 -4.35 -3.73
CA ALA A 328 -5.86 -3.19 -2.85
C ALA A 328 -7.30 -2.80 -2.56
N PHE A 329 -7.56 -2.46 -1.31
CA PHE A 329 -8.88 -2.15 -0.78
C PHE A 329 -8.83 -0.80 -0.09
N TRP A 330 -9.92 -0.06 -0.18
CA TRP A 330 -10.03 1.28 0.37
C TRP A 330 -11.22 1.41 1.31
N ASP A 331 -11.02 2.20 2.36
CA ASP A 331 -12.06 2.65 3.27
C ASP A 331 -12.90 1.47 3.82
N GLY A 332 -14.20 1.41 3.53
CA GLY A 332 -15.06 0.32 3.98
C GLY A 332 -14.56 -1.07 3.59
N SER A 333 -14.00 -1.22 2.39
CA SER A 333 -13.44 -2.50 1.93
C SER A 333 -12.08 -2.81 2.57
N ALA A 334 -11.32 -1.79 2.99
CA ALA A 334 -10.03 -1.98 3.65
C ALA A 334 -10.17 -2.52 5.08
N VAL A 335 -11.27 -2.19 5.76
CA VAL A 335 -11.54 -2.61 7.14
C VAL A 335 -12.27 -3.95 7.23
N GLY A 336 -12.81 -4.45 6.11
CA GLY A 336 -13.53 -5.71 6.03
C GLY A 336 -12.64 -6.95 6.15
N GLU A 337 -13.26 -8.12 6.04
CA GLU A 337 -12.57 -9.40 6.00
C GLU A 337 -11.83 -9.57 4.67
N LEU A 338 -10.54 -9.90 4.75
CA LEU A 338 -9.63 -10.02 3.61
C LEU A 338 -8.96 -11.40 3.56
N ARG A 339 -9.69 -12.45 3.94
CA ARG A 339 -9.23 -13.85 3.81
C ARG A 339 -9.15 -14.27 2.35
N LEU A 340 -8.23 -15.19 2.03
CA LEU A 340 -8.01 -15.66 0.66
C LEU A 340 -8.58 -17.05 0.46
N GLU A 341 -9.49 -17.20 -0.50
CA GLU A 341 -10.05 -18.48 -0.94
C GLU A 341 -9.43 -18.88 -2.27
N PHE A 342 -8.97 -20.13 -2.36
CA PHE A 342 -8.47 -20.72 -3.61
C PHE A 342 -9.57 -21.54 -4.25
N LEU A 343 -9.81 -21.32 -5.54
CA LEU A 343 -10.87 -21.97 -6.29
C LEU A 343 -10.42 -22.44 -7.67
N ALA A 344 -10.95 -23.57 -8.10
CA ALA A 344 -10.86 -24.04 -9.48
C ALA A 344 -12.28 -24.14 -10.07
N GLN A 345 -12.92 -25.30 -9.95
CA GLN A 345 -14.36 -25.43 -10.18
C GLN A 345 -15.14 -25.16 -8.89
N ASP A 346 -14.65 -25.71 -7.78
CA ASP A 346 -15.13 -25.47 -6.42
C ASP A 346 -14.06 -24.76 -5.59
N VAL A 347 -14.44 -24.30 -4.39
CA VAL A 347 -13.49 -23.80 -3.38
C VAL A 347 -12.66 -24.97 -2.88
N LEU A 348 -11.34 -24.88 -3.04
CA LEU A 348 -10.37 -25.89 -2.65
C LEU A 348 -9.97 -25.76 -1.19
N GLY A 349 -9.84 -24.53 -0.71
CA GLY A 349 -9.40 -24.23 0.65
C GLY A 349 -9.18 -22.74 0.84
N GLU A 350 -8.91 -22.36 2.09
CA GLU A 350 -8.64 -20.97 2.47
C GLU A 350 -7.23 -20.83 3.05
N VAL A 351 -6.56 -19.74 2.69
CA VAL A 351 -5.33 -19.33 3.36
C VAL A 351 -5.68 -18.32 4.42
N THR A 352 -5.48 -18.72 5.67
CA THR A 352 -5.61 -17.78 6.79
C THR A 352 -4.33 -16.99 6.95
N THR A 353 -4.39 -15.67 6.74
CA THR A 353 -3.25 -14.77 6.92
C THR A 353 -3.35 -14.04 8.25
N GLN A 354 -2.23 -13.48 8.72
CA GLN A 354 -2.28 -12.48 9.79
C GLN A 354 -3.09 -11.27 9.32
N ARG A 355 -3.80 -10.65 10.26
CA ARG A 355 -4.60 -9.44 10.01
C ARG A 355 -5.65 -9.57 8.90
N SER A 356 -6.05 -10.77 8.48
CA SER A 356 -7.15 -10.94 7.50
C SER A 356 -8.54 -10.74 8.08
N ALA A 357 -8.67 -10.78 9.41
CA ALA A 357 -9.92 -10.52 10.10
C ALA A 357 -10.40 -9.08 9.83
N PRO A 358 -11.72 -8.83 9.86
CA PRO A 358 -12.24 -7.46 9.83
C PRO A 358 -11.76 -6.69 11.06
N LEU A 359 -11.55 -5.38 10.91
CA LEU A 359 -11.26 -4.50 12.03
C LEU A 359 -12.52 -4.26 12.85
N GLY A 360 -12.43 -4.43 14.17
CA GLY A 360 -13.54 -4.36 15.10
C GLY A 360 -13.87 -2.94 15.56
N GLU A 361 -14.52 -2.85 16.73
CA GLU A 361 -15.04 -1.60 17.29
C GLU A 361 -14.03 -0.85 18.19
N LEU A 362 -12.89 -1.47 18.54
CA LEU A 362 -11.90 -0.85 19.41
C LEU A 362 -11.02 0.18 18.67
N PRO A 363 -10.22 1.01 19.36
CA PRO A 363 -9.27 1.92 18.73
C PRO A 363 -8.38 1.21 17.71
N TRP A 364 -8.26 1.75 16.49
CA TRP A 364 -7.33 1.21 15.49
C TRP A 364 -6.04 2.02 15.53
N VAL A 365 -4.91 1.33 15.66
CA VAL A 365 -3.63 1.95 15.95
C VAL A 365 -2.68 1.73 14.79
N PHE A 366 -2.04 2.81 14.35
CA PHE A 366 -1.08 2.86 13.26
C PHE A 366 0.18 3.58 13.72
N ARG A 367 1.32 3.33 13.07
CA ARG A 367 2.54 4.12 13.33
C ARG A 367 2.37 5.53 12.78
N ALA A 368 2.93 6.52 13.47
CA ALA A 368 3.04 7.89 12.94
C ALA A 368 4.40 8.11 12.25
N ASP A 369 4.73 7.21 11.32
CA ASP A 369 5.92 7.25 10.46
C ASP A 369 5.51 7.29 8.98
N GLY A 370 6.48 7.33 8.07
CA GLY A 370 6.19 7.46 6.63
C GLY A 370 5.34 6.33 6.03
N ASP A 371 5.28 5.15 6.67
CA ASP A 371 4.49 4.01 6.17
C ASP A 371 3.06 3.99 6.73
N HIS A 372 2.81 4.72 7.83
CA HIS A 372 1.56 4.71 8.58
C HIS A 372 0.96 3.30 8.76
N ALA A 373 1.82 2.33 9.00
CA ALA A 373 1.44 0.93 9.02
C ALA A 373 0.55 0.63 10.21
N TYR A 374 -0.50 -0.16 9.99
CA TYR A 374 -1.35 -0.69 11.05
C TYR A 374 -0.52 -1.50 12.02
N VAL A 375 -0.74 -1.30 13.32
CA VAL A 375 -0.05 -2.01 14.40
C VAL A 375 -0.99 -3.01 15.05
N GLY A 376 -2.22 -2.59 15.33
CA GLY A 376 -3.19 -3.42 16.03
C GLY A 376 -4.46 -2.67 16.41
N GLU A 377 -5.32 -3.36 17.14
CA GLU A 377 -6.60 -2.86 17.61
C GLU A 377 -6.68 -2.94 19.15
N GLY A 378 -7.31 -1.96 19.78
CA GLY A 378 -7.47 -1.89 21.23
C GLY A 378 -6.22 -1.40 21.94
N SER A 379 -5.74 -2.17 22.92
CA SER A 379 -4.56 -1.80 23.71
C SER A 379 -3.28 -2.17 22.98
N VAL A 380 -2.45 -1.18 22.65
CA VAL A 380 -1.25 -1.36 21.81
C VAL A 380 -0.04 -0.70 22.47
N SER A 381 1.09 -1.42 22.46
CA SER A 381 2.40 -0.87 22.77
C SER A 381 3.32 -1.06 21.56
N ASP A 382 3.93 0.03 21.08
CA ASP A 382 4.85 0.00 19.93
C ASP A 382 6.07 0.89 20.20
N ARG A 383 7.17 0.61 19.49
CA ARG A 383 8.44 1.33 19.61
C ARG A 383 8.42 2.68 18.91
N ALA A 384 7.49 2.90 17.98
CA ALA A 384 7.35 4.18 17.28
C ALA A 384 7.18 5.32 18.29
N PRO A 385 7.87 6.46 18.12
CA PRO A 385 7.81 7.58 19.05
C PRO A 385 6.45 8.25 19.09
N ALA A 386 5.62 8.03 18.06
CA ALA A 386 4.24 8.49 18.01
C ALA A 386 3.38 7.48 17.24
N LEU A 387 2.10 7.45 17.56
CA LEU A 387 1.08 6.59 16.98
C LEU A 387 -0.08 7.43 16.44
N LEU A 388 -0.66 6.99 15.33
CA LEU A 388 -1.93 7.48 14.83
C LEU A 388 -3.03 6.54 15.29
N VAL A 389 -4.10 7.07 15.86
CA VAL A 389 -5.19 6.29 16.45
C VAL A 389 -6.52 6.75 15.88
N LEU A 390 -7.27 5.81 15.28
CA LEU A 390 -8.63 6.03 14.83
C LEU A 390 -9.62 5.58 15.90
N LEU A 391 -10.32 6.55 16.47
CA LEU A 391 -11.28 6.36 17.55
C LEU A 391 -12.73 6.41 17.04
N PRO A 392 -13.62 5.51 17.52
CA PRO A 392 -15.05 5.64 17.29
C PRO A 392 -15.59 6.98 17.79
N ALA A 393 -16.70 7.43 17.22
CA ALA A 393 -17.39 8.62 17.71
C ALA A 393 -17.72 8.50 19.21
N GLY A 394 -17.45 9.56 19.97
CA GLY A 394 -17.67 9.60 21.43
C GLY A 394 -16.52 9.10 22.29
N PHE A 395 -15.49 8.48 21.69
CA PHE A 395 -14.29 8.04 22.41
C PHE A 395 -13.28 9.18 22.43
N GLN A 396 -12.64 9.41 23.58
CA GLN A 396 -11.60 10.42 23.73
C GLN A 396 -10.40 9.83 24.50
N PRO A 397 -9.17 10.01 24.01
CA PRO A 397 -8.00 9.57 24.74
C PRO A 397 -7.69 10.54 25.88
N SER A 398 -7.02 10.07 26.93
CA SER A 398 -6.57 10.91 28.05
C SER A 398 -5.50 11.95 27.66
N SER A 399 -4.82 11.74 26.54
CA SER A 399 -3.74 12.57 26.00
C SER A 399 -3.63 12.39 24.48
N GLY A 400 -2.96 13.33 23.80
CA GLY A 400 -2.81 13.36 22.35
C GLY A 400 -3.52 14.53 21.68
N GLU A 401 -3.26 14.69 20.38
CA GLU A 401 -3.79 15.75 19.54
C GLU A 401 -4.80 15.19 18.55
N ALA A 402 -5.99 15.79 18.46
CA ALA A 402 -6.96 15.47 17.42
C ALA A 402 -6.46 16.05 16.08
N LEU A 403 -6.38 15.21 15.05
CA LEU A 403 -6.05 15.62 13.70
C LEU A 403 -7.32 15.85 12.89
N ASP A 404 -7.25 16.71 11.88
CA ASP A 404 -8.35 16.88 10.94
C ASP A 404 -8.43 15.65 10.03
N GLY A 405 -9.53 14.90 10.15
CA GLY A 405 -9.72 13.66 9.42
C GLY A 405 -10.72 12.71 10.08
N THR A 406 -11.72 12.31 9.30
CA THR A 406 -12.63 11.22 9.65
C THR A 406 -12.45 10.10 8.64
N ILE A 407 -12.05 8.92 9.11
CA ILE A 407 -11.74 7.76 8.26
C ILE A 407 -12.68 6.64 8.65
N VAL A 408 -13.53 6.20 7.72
CA VAL A 408 -14.53 5.14 7.97
C VAL A 408 -15.38 5.44 9.24
N GLY A 409 -15.79 6.71 9.40
CA GLY A 409 -16.61 7.17 10.53
C GLY A 409 -15.87 7.32 11.86
N ARG A 410 -14.53 7.26 11.87
CA ARG A 410 -13.68 7.39 13.07
C ARG A 410 -12.81 8.63 13.02
N HIS A 411 -12.60 9.26 14.17
CA HIS A 411 -11.76 10.45 14.30
C HIS A 411 -10.29 10.08 14.46
N LEU A 412 -9.42 10.78 13.76
CA LEU A 412 -7.97 10.56 13.79
C LEU A 412 -7.30 11.36 14.92
N TRP A 413 -6.46 10.69 15.69
CA TRP A 413 -5.67 11.27 16.77
C TRP A 413 -4.19 10.93 16.60
N ARG A 414 -3.31 11.84 17.02
CA ARG A 414 -1.88 11.60 17.18
C ARG A 414 -1.54 11.49 18.66
N ILE A 415 -0.88 10.41 19.04
CA ILE A 415 -0.52 10.09 20.42
C ILE A 415 1.00 9.84 20.49
N ASP A 416 1.72 10.71 21.16
CA ASP A 416 3.18 10.66 21.37
C ASP A 416 3.57 10.38 22.84
N GLU A 417 2.63 10.47 23.77
CA GLU A 417 2.75 10.04 25.16
C GLU A 417 1.75 8.92 25.49
N PRO A 418 2.00 8.06 26.51
CA PRO A 418 1.04 7.05 26.91
C PRO A 418 -0.36 7.62 27.19
N ALA A 419 -1.37 7.00 26.58
CA ALA A 419 -2.76 7.42 26.66
C ALA A 419 -3.68 6.26 27.06
N VAL A 420 -4.76 6.59 27.76
CA VAL A 420 -5.85 5.67 28.07
C VAL A 420 -7.10 6.12 27.34
N VAL A 421 -7.72 5.20 26.61
CA VAL A 421 -9.01 5.39 25.95
C VAL A 421 -10.07 4.62 26.75
N PRO A 422 -10.96 5.28 27.49
CA PRO A 422 -12.07 4.61 28.15
C PRO A 422 -13.07 4.10 27.11
N THR A 423 -13.63 2.91 27.36
CA THR A 423 -14.64 2.26 26.52
C THR A 423 -15.76 1.72 27.41
N ASP A 424 -16.94 1.45 26.82
CA ASP A 424 -18.05 0.79 27.54
C ASP A 424 -17.74 -0.66 27.99
N SER A 425 -16.61 -1.19 27.55
CA SER A 425 -16.17 -2.58 27.73
C SER A 425 -14.92 -2.72 28.60
N GLY A 426 -14.32 -1.61 29.05
CA GLY A 426 -13.04 -1.58 29.77
C GLY A 426 -12.21 -0.35 29.36
N LYS A 427 -10.89 -0.43 29.47
CA LYS A 427 -9.99 0.63 28.98
C LYS A 427 -8.97 0.09 27.99
N CYS A 428 -8.68 0.87 26.94
CA CYS A 428 -7.58 0.60 26.02
C CYS A 428 -6.37 1.44 26.40
N GLU A 429 -5.20 0.82 26.49
CA GLU A 429 -3.94 1.54 26.76
C GLU A 429 -3.13 1.66 25.47
N ILE A 430 -2.78 2.88 25.08
CA ILE A 430 -1.96 3.19 23.92
C ILE A 430 -0.59 3.67 24.42
N LYS A 431 0.48 2.96 24.09
CA LYS A 431 1.83 3.21 24.61
C LYS A 431 2.83 3.38 23.45
N PRO A 432 3.03 4.60 22.93
CA PRO A 432 4.14 4.91 22.03
C PRO A 432 5.48 4.81 22.79
N ALA A 433 6.58 4.76 22.04
CA ALA A 433 7.96 4.70 22.56
C ALA A 433 8.20 3.58 23.59
N SER A 434 7.46 2.47 23.51
CA SER A 434 7.58 1.38 24.47
C SER A 434 8.75 0.44 24.12
N GLU A 435 9.54 0.05 25.12
CA GLU A 435 10.58 -0.98 24.95
C GLU A 435 9.99 -2.36 24.60
N GLN A 436 8.76 -2.61 25.08
CA GLN A 436 8.01 -3.84 24.87
C GLN A 436 6.99 -3.64 23.74
N MET A 437 7.07 -4.47 22.71
CA MET A 437 6.03 -4.56 21.68
C MET A 437 5.00 -5.62 22.11
N VAL A 438 3.74 -5.23 22.26
CA VAL A 438 2.64 -6.18 22.51
C VAL A 438 1.95 -6.47 21.19
N GLU A 439 2.47 -7.45 20.48
CA GLU A 439 1.87 -7.96 19.23
C GLU A 439 1.24 -9.33 19.52
N GLU A 440 0.10 -9.30 20.20
CA GLU A 440 -0.73 -10.48 20.44
C GLU A 440 -2.06 -10.30 19.72
N GLU A 441 -2.33 -11.14 18.72
CA GLU A 441 -3.58 -11.15 17.98
C GLU A 441 -4.57 -12.10 18.65
N TYR A 442 -5.81 -11.65 18.79
CA TYR A 442 -6.92 -12.43 19.34
C TYR A 442 -7.88 -12.82 18.21
N ARG A 443 -8.36 -14.07 18.23
CA ARG A 443 -9.29 -14.58 17.22
C ARG A 443 -10.27 -15.57 17.83
N LEU A 444 -11.55 -15.44 17.48
CA LEU A 444 -12.53 -16.48 17.71
C LEU A 444 -12.44 -17.61 16.68
N VAL A 445 -12.42 -18.84 17.16
CA VAL A 445 -12.36 -20.07 16.37
C VAL A 445 -13.53 -20.97 16.76
N GLY A 446 -14.29 -21.43 15.77
CA GLY A 446 -15.50 -22.26 15.95
C GLY A 446 -16.11 -22.62 14.60
N ASP A 447 -17.29 -23.27 14.61
CA ASP A 447 -18.04 -23.57 13.38
C ASP A 447 -18.65 -22.27 12.82
N ARG A 448 -18.20 -21.86 11.63
CA ARG A 448 -18.55 -20.58 11.00
C ARG A 448 -19.73 -20.76 10.05
N CYS A 449 -20.69 -19.84 10.09
CA CYS A 449 -21.75 -19.80 9.10
C CYS A 449 -21.39 -18.84 7.97
N TYR A 450 -21.05 -19.38 6.80
CA TYR A 450 -20.72 -18.60 5.60
C TYR A 450 -21.88 -18.40 4.64
N SER A 451 -22.96 -19.17 4.81
CA SER A 451 -24.17 -19.06 3.98
C SER A 451 -24.94 -17.75 4.18
N LEU A 452 -24.64 -17.03 5.27
CA LEU A 452 -25.16 -15.72 5.59
C LEU A 452 -23.99 -14.75 5.79
N THR A 453 -24.15 -13.50 5.38
CA THR A 453 -23.21 -12.41 5.67
C THR A 453 -23.79 -11.47 6.72
N SER A 454 -22.94 -10.80 7.48
CA SER A 454 -23.35 -9.82 8.50
C SER A 454 -22.21 -8.83 8.73
N THR A 455 -22.49 -7.74 9.46
CA THR A 455 -21.44 -6.81 9.94
C THR A 455 -20.54 -7.42 11.00
N CYS A 456 -20.91 -8.60 11.51
CA CYS A 456 -20.17 -9.33 12.50
C CYS A 456 -19.95 -10.79 12.09
N SER A 457 -19.03 -11.44 12.79
CA SER A 457 -18.73 -12.84 12.58
C SER A 457 -19.89 -13.74 13.02
N LEU A 458 -20.37 -14.64 12.14
CA LEU A 458 -21.42 -15.61 12.43
C LEU A 458 -20.85 -16.99 12.78
N PHE A 459 -21.30 -17.57 13.89
CA PHE A 459 -20.91 -18.89 14.35
C PHE A 459 -22.13 -19.76 14.67
N ARG A 460 -22.06 -21.04 14.32
CA ARG A 460 -22.95 -22.09 14.79
C ARG A 460 -22.42 -22.58 16.14
N GLY A 461 -23.20 -22.36 17.20
CA GLY A 461 -22.74 -22.59 18.56
C GLY A 461 -21.68 -21.60 19.04
N GLN A 462 -21.11 -21.86 20.23
CA GLN A 462 -20.20 -20.92 20.91
C GLN A 462 -18.75 -21.08 20.43
N PRO A 463 -18.13 -20.04 19.84
CA PRO A 463 -16.72 -20.09 19.47
C PRO A 463 -15.78 -19.97 20.69
N ARG A 464 -14.53 -20.36 20.50
CA ARG A 464 -13.45 -20.23 21.50
C ARG A 464 -12.48 -19.14 21.11
N LEU A 465 -12.06 -18.34 22.08
CA LEU A 465 -11.06 -17.29 21.85
C LEU A 465 -9.65 -17.87 21.95
N PHE A 466 -8.83 -17.58 20.95
CA PHE A 466 -7.41 -17.89 20.90
C PHE A 466 -6.59 -16.62 20.84
N ALA A 467 -5.41 -16.64 21.45
CA ALA A 467 -4.41 -15.60 21.37
C ALA A 467 -3.17 -16.16 20.65
N SER A 468 -2.55 -15.38 19.79
CA SER A 468 -1.34 -15.79 19.06
C SER A 468 -0.34 -14.65 18.99
N LYS A 469 0.94 -14.97 19.05
CA LYS A 469 2.04 -14.03 18.78
C LYS A 469 2.67 -14.40 17.45
N VAL A 470 3.30 -13.43 16.79
CA VAL A 470 4.02 -13.67 15.53
C VAL A 470 5.03 -14.80 15.71
N GLY A 471 4.92 -15.85 14.88
CA GLY A 471 5.80 -17.02 14.91
C GLY A 471 5.56 -18.00 16.07
N ALA A 472 4.53 -17.81 16.89
CA ALA A 472 4.20 -18.69 18.01
C ALA A 472 2.91 -19.48 17.76
N THR A 473 2.80 -20.66 18.36
CA THR A 473 1.56 -21.44 18.37
C THR A 473 0.45 -20.70 19.11
N SER A 474 -0.75 -20.68 18.52
CA SER A 474 -1.95 -20.12 19.15
C SER A 474 -2.26 -20.83 20.46
N ARG A 475 -2.59 -20.05 21.50
CA ARG A 475 -3.02 -20.53 22.82
C ARG A 475 -4.50 -20.25 23.02
N SER A 476 -5.24 -21.20 23.58
CA SER A 476 -6.63 -20.94 23.98
C SER A 476 -6.65 -19.96 25.15
N VAL A 477 -7.48 -18.92 25.07
CA VAL A 477 -7.80 -18.08 26.22
C VAL A 477 -8.76 -18.85 27.13
N PRO A 478 -8.50 -18.94 28.45
CA PRO A 478 -9.39 -19.60 29.39
C PRO A 478 -10.80 -19.01 29.38
N ARG A 479 -11.84 -19.86 29.40
CA ARG A 479 -13.25 -19.41 29.33
C ARG A 479 -13.64 -18.42 30.43
N ASN A 480 -13.04 -18.54 31.62
CA ASN A 480 -13.29 -17.62 32.73
C ASN A 480 -12.67 -16.22 32.54
N GLN A 481 -11.79 -16.04 31.55
CA GLN A 481 -11.23 -14.76 31.16
C GLN A 481 -11.96 -14.13 29.96
N VAL A 482 -12.98 -14.82 29.44
CA VAL A 482 -13.83 -14.36 28.35
C VAL A 482 -15.21 -14.05 28.94
N SER A 483 -15.74 -12.89 28.62
CA SER A 483 -17.09 -12.49 29.03
C SER A 483 -17.95 -12.15 27.84
N TRP A 484 -19.25 -12.36 28.00
CA TRP A 484 -20.26 -12.19 26.97
C TRP A 484 -21.32 -11.22 27.47
N ARG A 485 -21.89 -10.39 26.61
CA ARG A 485 -23.12 -9.64 26.92
C ARG A 485 -23.98 -9.48 25.69
N ARG A 486 -25.27 -9.29 25.91
CA ARG A 486 -26.12 -8.59 24.94
C ARG A 486 -25.95 -7.08 25.18
N THR A 487 -25.98 -6.27 24.14
CA THR A 487 -25.84 -4.81 24.27
C THR A 487 -26.85 -4.26 25.28
N GLY A 488 -26.38 -3.41 26.20
CA GLY A 488 -27.19 -2.88 27.31
C GLY A 488 -27.46 -3.84 28.47
N ARG A 489 -26.94 -5.07 28.44
CA ARG A 489 -27.04 -6.04 29.55
C ARG A 489 -25.70 -6.20 30.27
N ARG A 490 -25.73 -6.89 31.41
CA ARG A 490 -24.53 -7.18 32.21
C ARG A 490 -23.67 -8.24 31.51
N TRP A 491 -22.36 -8.15 31.73
CA TRP A 491 -21.40 -9.16 31.32
C TRP A 491 -21.59 -10.46 32.11
N GLN A 492 -21.53 -11.59 31.41
CA GLN A 492 -21.70 -12.95 31.93
C GLN A 492 -20.62 -13.89 31.40
N SER A 493 -20.45 -15.06 32.02
CA SER A 493 -19.39 -16.03 31.70
C SER A 493 -19.64 -16.85 30.43
N SER A 494 -20.90 -16.94 29.98
CA SER A 494 -21.30 -17.71 28.81
C SER A 494 -22.53 -17.05 28.15
N PRO A 495 -22.66 -17.10 26.82
CA PRO A 495 -23.91 -16.73 26.17
C PRO A 495 -25.03 -17.71 26.57
N ASP A 496 -26.26 -17.22 26.61
CA ASP A 496 -27.46 -17.98 27.03
C ASP A 496 -28.54 -18.03 25.93
N GLY A 497 -28.12 -18.05 24.67
CA GLY A 497 -28.99 -18.20 23.52
C GLY A 497 -28.37 -17.61 22.25
N TYR A 498 -29.20 -17.45 21.23
CA TYR A 498 -28.80 -17.04 19.89
C TYR A 498 -28.96 -15.54 19.65
N GLY A 499 -28.55 -15.09 18.46
CA GLY A 499 -28.59 -13.70 18.02
C GLY A 499 -27.27 -12.96 18.25
N LEU A 500 -27.33 -11.64 18.31
CA LEU A 500 -26.15 -10.79 18.44
C LEU A 500 -25.61 -10.77 19.89
N TRP A 501 -24.31 -10.98 20.03
CA TRP A 501 -23.56 -10.96 21.27
C TRP A 501 -22.32 -10.08 21.14
N GLU A 502 -21.90 -9.48 22.25
CA GLU A 502 -20.57 -8.92 22.41
C GLU A 502 -19.73 -9.89 23.24
N VAL A 503 -18.49 -10.11 22.81
CA VAL A 503 -17.50 -10.90 23.54
C VAL A 503 -16.34 -9.99 23.91
N ARG A 504 -15.75 -10.18 25.10
CA ARG A 504 -14.51 -9.50 25.47
C ARG A 504 -13.54 -10.40 26.22
N HIS A 505 -12.27 -10.00 26.16
CA HIS A 505 -11.21 -10.51 27.03
C HIS A 505 -10.54 -9.34 27.76
N LEU A 506 -10.47 -9.46 29.09
CA LEU A 506 -9.79 -8.51 29.97
C LEU A 506 -8.55 -9.15 30.59
N GLN A 507 -7.48 -8.35 30.70
CA GLN A 507 -6.34 -8.66 31.55
C GLN A 507 -6.24 -7.60 32.64
N GLY A 508 -6.78 -7.91 33.83
CA GLY A 508 -7.08 -6.88 34.83
C GLY A 508 -8.22 -5.98 34.33
N GLU A 509 -7.98 -4.68 34.25
CA GLU A 509 -8.93 -3.72 33.65
C GLU A 509 -8.67 -3.45 32.16
N VAL A 510 -7.54 -3.91 31.63
CA VAL A 510 -7.10 -3.62 30.26
C VAL A 510 -7.87 -4.50 29.29
N LEU A 511 -8.51 -3.87 28.32
CA LEU A 511 -9.25 -4.53 27.25
C LEU A 511 -8.28 -5.05 26.19
N ARG A 512 -8.21 -6.38 26.06
CA ARG A 512 -7.34 -7.09 25.14
C ARG A 512 -8.04 -7.54 23.86
N HIS A 513 -9.33 -7.84 23.98
CA HIS A 513 -10.18 -8.21 22.85
C HIS A 513 -11.61 -7.76 23.11
N HIS A 514 -12.29 -7.24 22.09
CA HIS A 514 -13.72 -6.97 22.12
C HIS A 514 -14.24 -7.02 20.69
N GLU A 515 -15.25 -7.83 20.45
CA GLU A 515 -15.92 -7.89 19.15
C GLU A 515 -17.40 -8.25 19.32
N ARG A 516 -18.18 -7.95 18.28
CA ARG A 516 -19.55 -8.45 18.14
C ARG A 516 -19.54 -9.75 17.35
N VAL A 517 -20.42 -10.68 17.73
CA VAL A 517 -20.62 -11.96 17.04
C VAL A 517 -22.09 -12.36 17.00
N GLY A 518 -22.49 -12.96 15.88
CA GLY A 518 -23.79 -13.62 15.77
C GLY A 518 -23.67 -15.09 16.12
N LEU A 519 -24.46 -15.54 17.11
CA LEU A 519 -24.56 -16.96 17.46
C LEU A 519 -25.83 -17.54 16.87
N LEU A 520 -25.68 -18.62 16.11
CA LEU A 520 -26.74 -19.39 15.46
C LEU A 520 -26.86 -20.78 16.12
N PRO A 521 -28.03 -21.45 16.01
CA PRO A 521 -28.15 -22.85 16.39
C PRO A 521 -27.10 -23.72 15.69
N GLU A 522 -26.58 -24.73 16.40
CA GLU A 522 -25.55 -25.65 15.87
C GLU A 522 -26.05 -26.41 14.63
N THR A 523 -27.35 -26.69 14.56
CA THR A 523 -28.01 -27.39 13.46
C THR A 523 -28.44 -26.47 12.32
N MET A 524 -28.24 -25.15 12.44
CA MET A 524 -28.82 -24.20 11.49
C MET A 524 -28.13 -24.25 10.12
N SER A 525 -28.90 -24.53 9.07
CA SER A 525 -28.41 -24.52 7.68
C SER A 525 -29.25 -23.57 6.82
N LEU A 526 -28.68 -23.08 5.72
CA LEU A 526 -29.40 -22.32 4.70
C LEU A 526 -29.24 -23.05 3.37
N SER A 527 -30.37 -23.32 2.71
CA SER A 527 -30.41 -23.74 1.31
C SER A 527 -31.23 -22.76 0.47
N ILE A 528 -30.93 -22.75 -0.83
CA ILE A 528 -31.54 -21.85 -1.81
C ILE A 528 -32.35 -22.71 -2.78
N GLU A 529 -33.63 -22.39 -2.94
CA GLU A 529 -34.57 -23.03 -3.87
C GLU A 529 -35.01 -22.00 -4.93
N PRO A 530 -34.30 -21.88 -6.06
CA PRO A 530 -34.69 -20.97 -7.13
C PRO A 530 -36.02 -21.40 -7.76
N ILE A 531 -36.92 -20.45 -8.03
CA ILE A 531 -38.21 -20.71 -8.71
C ILE A 531 -38.21 -20.10 -10.11
N SER A 532 -37.68 -18.88 -10.27
CA SER A 532 -37.61 -18.14 -11.53
C SER A 532 -36.45 -17.15 -11.54
N LEU A 533 -36.33 -16.37 -12.62
CA LEU A 533 -35.36 -15.26 -12.70
C LEU A 533 -35.66 -14.12 -11.72
N HIS A 534 -36.85 -14.05 -11.11
CA HIS A 534 -37.28 -12.94 -10.25
C HIS A 534 -37.78 -13.40 -8.87
N ALA A 535 -37.78 -14.71 -8.60
CA ALA A 535 -38.31 -15.25 -7.36
C ALA A 535 -37.70 -16.62 -7.01
N GLY A 536 -37.72 -16.94 -5.72
CA GLY A 536 -37.41 -18.25 -5.19
C GLY A 536 -37.63 -18.31 -3.69
N ALA A 537 -37.03 -19.30 -3.04
CA ALA A 537 -37.10 -19.44 -1.60
C ALA A 537 -35.72 -19.64 -0.97
N LEU A 538 -35.56 -19.08 0.23
CA LEU A 538 -34.49 -19.42 1.15
C LEU A 538 -35.07 -20.35 2.20
N VAL A 539 -34.43 -21.48 2.45
CA VAL A 539 -34.88 -22.46 3.44
C VAL A 539 -33.87 -22.52 4.57
N LEU A 540 -34.31 -22.11 5.76
CA LEU A 540 -33.54 -22.18 7.00
C LEU A 540 -33.96 -23.44 7.76
N GLU A 541 -33.12 -24.47 7.77
CA GLU A 541 -33.33 -25.67 8.59
C GLU A 541 -32.66 -25.49 9.96
N GLY A 542 -33.20 -26.13 11.01
CA GLY A 542 -32.67 -26.00 12.37
C GLY A 542 -32.87 -24.60 12.98
N GLY A 543 -33.80 -23.83 12.42
CA GLY A 543 -34.16 -22.48 12.83
C GLY A 543 -35.30 -22.43 13.85
N ASP A 544 -35.40 -23.42 14.75
CA ASP A 544 -36.50 -23.50 15.70
C ASP A 544 -36.68 -22.18 16.48
N GLY A 545 -37.87 -21.60 16.40
CA GLY A 545 -38.22 -20.37 17.13
C GLY A 545 -37.57 -19.08 16.62
N VAL A 546 -36.93 -19.07 15.43
CA VAL A 546 -36.46 -17.82 14.82
C VAL A 546 -37.62 -17.08 14.15
N GLY A 547 -37.79 -15.81 14.50
CA GLY A 547 -38.58 -14.85 13.73
C GLY A 547 -37.70 -14.23 12.64
N VAL A 548 -38.25 -14.09 11.44
CA VAL A 548 -37.54 -13.47 10.30
C VAL A 548 -38.34 -12.29 9.79
N ALA A 549 -37.66 -11.20 9.44
CA ALA A 549 -38.23 -10.09 8.69
C ALA A 549 -37.31 -9.71 7.51
N ASN A 550 -37.89 -9.08 6.48
CA ASN A 550 -37.14 -8.53 5.35
C ASN A 550 -37.10 -7.01 5.47
N ASP A 551 -35.90 -6.46 5.52
CA ASP A 551 -35.68 -5.02 5.73
C ASP A 551 -35.51 -4.27 4.39
N ALA A 552 -35.55 -4.97 3.25
CA ALA A 552 -35.33 -4.39 1.93
C ALA A 552 -36.64 -3.99 1.21
N ASN A 553 -36.72 -2.74 0.75
CA ASN A 553 -37.85 -2.21 -0.04
C ASN A 553 -37.96 -2.81 -1.47
N GLU A 554 -36.93 -3.52 -1.94
CA GLU A 554 -36.82 -4.03 -3.31
C GLU A 554 -37.32 -5.47 -3.49
N SER A 555 -37.83 -6.10 -2.42
CA SER A 555 -38.36 -7.46 -2.48
C SER A 555 -39.58 -7.68 -1.58
N ARG A 556 -40.48 -8.54 -2.03
CA ARG A 556 -41.62 -9.02 -1.23
C ARG A 556 -41.25 -10.33 -0.55
N LEU A 557 -41.51 -10.42 0.76
CA LEU A 557 -41.26 -11.61 1.57
C LEU A 557 -42.61 -12.24 1.98
N ALA A 558 -42.75 -13.54 1.72
CA ALA A 558 -43.76 -14.39 2.35
C ALA A 558 -43.06 -15.48 3.16
N ILE A 559 -43.45 -15.64 4.42
CA ILE A 559 -42.82 -16.59 5.35
C ILE A 559 -43.76 -17.77 5.53
N ASP A 560 -43.22 -18.97 5.38
CA ASP A 560 -43.86 -20.25 5.64
C ASP A 560 -43.02 -21.00 6.67
N GLN A 561 -43.51 -21.09 7.90
CA GLN A 561 -42.74 -21.62 9.03
C GLN A 561 -43.39 -22.90 9.56
N ASP A 562 -42.62 -23.97 9.56
CA ASP A 562 -42.89 -25.21 10.30
C ASP A 562 -42.00 -25.25 11.56
N ALA A 563 -42.18 -26.26 12.42
CA ALA A 563 -41.53 -26.37 13.73
C ALA A 563 -40.01 -26.12 13.68
N SER A 564 -39.31 -26.72 12.71
CA SER A 564 -37.84 -26.68 12.58
C SER A 564 -37.31 -26.06 11.29
N THR A 565 -38.21 -25.67 10.38
CA THR A 565 -37.84 -25.16 9.05
C THR A 565 -38.57 -23.86 8.78
N VAL A 566 -37.82 -22.82 8.45
CA VAL A 566 -38.36 -21.53 8.02
C VAL A 566 -38.10 -21.36 6.53
N ARG A 567 -39.16 -21.40 5.72
CA ARG A 567 -39.09 -21.15 4.28
C ARG A 567 -39.50 -19.71 3.98
N LEU A 568 -38.57 -18.93 3.45
CA LEU A 568 -38.72 -17.52 3.09
C LEU A 568 -38.90 -17.43 1.58
N ARG A 569 -40.14 -17.27 1.10
CA ARG A 569 -40.41 -17.04 -0.33
C ARG A 569 -40.17 -15.56 -0.64
N LEU A 570 -39.19 -15.30 -1.50
CA LEU A 570 -38.78 -13.97 -1.92
C LEU A 570 -39.11 -13.74 -3.39
N SER A 571 -39.63 -12.55 -3.70
CA SER A 571 -39.86 -12.10 -5.08
C SER A 571 -39.44 -10.65 -5.24
N ALA A 572 -38.86 -10.30 -6.39
CA ALA A 572 -38.58 -8.92 -6.74
C ALA A 572 -39.88 -8.12 -6.83
N VAL A 573 -39.82 -6.81 -6.58
CA VAL A 573 -40.96 -5.93 -6.81
C VAL A 573 -41.25 -5.87 -8.32
N ASP A 574 -42.53 -5.74 -8.69
CA ASP A 574 -42.94 -5.73 -10.10
C ASP A 574 -42.21 -4.63 -10.88
N GLY A 575 -41.55 -4.99 -11.97
CA GLY A 575 -40.79 -4.05 -12.82
C GLY A 575 -39.41 -3.66 -12.29
N SER A 576 -38.95 -4.23 -11.16
CA SER A 576 -37.57 -4.09 -10.70
C SER A 576 -36.77 -5.36 -10.95
N ASP A 577 -35.48 -5.19 -11.21
CA ASP A 577 -34.54 -6.30 -11.17
C ASP A 577 -34.44 -6.86 -9.73
N PRO A 578 -34.28 -8.19 -9.54
CA PRO A 578 -34.02 -8.75 -8.22
C PRO A 578 -32.68 -8.24 -7.67
N PRO A 579 -32.56 -7.95 -6.36
CA PRO A 579 -31.28 -7.58 -5.76
C PRO A 579 -30.30 -8.76 -5.77
N ALA A 580 -29.00 -8.49 -5.58
CA ALA A 580 -28.01 -9.56 -5.46
C ALA A 580 -28.16 -10.35 -4.15
N GLU A 581 -28.56 -9.66 -3.09
CA GLU A 581 -28.75 -10.23 -1.75
C GLU A 581 -30.07 -9.74 -1.13
N ALA A 582 -30.70 -10.57 -0.32
CA ALA A 582 -31.81 -10.21 0.55
C ALA A 582 -31.29 -9.79 1.93
N ALA A 583 -31.69 -8.61 2.41
CA ALA A 583 -31.40 -8.17 3.77
C ALA A 583 -32.47 -8.72 4.74
N LEU A 584 -32.04 -9.51 5.73
CA LEU A 584 -32.91 -10.22 6.65
C LEU A 584 -32.59 -9.88 8.10
N SER A 585 -33.64 -9.72 8.89
CA SER A 585 -33.58 -9.59 10.34
C SER A 585 -33.92 -10.91 11.00
N LEU A 586 -32.97 -11.51 11.72
CA LEU A 586 -33.19 -12.73 12.51
C LEU A 586 -33.39 -12.39 13.99
N ARG A 587 -34.45 -12.93 14.59
CA ARG A 587 -34.80 -12.65 15.99
C ARG A 587 -35.25 -13.90 16.72
N TRP A 588 -34.51 -14.30 17.74
CA TRP A 588 -34.92 -15.33 18.70
C TRP A 588 -35.62 -14.70 19.93
N PRO A 589 -36.41 -15.49 20.70
CA PRO A 589 -36.97 -15.02 21.96
C PRO A 589 -35.88 -14.50 22.90
N ASN A 590 -36.10 -13.33 23.50
CA ASN A 590 -35.14 -12.63 24.38
C ASN A 590 -33.78 -12.31 23.73
N ALA A 591 -33.68 -12.33 22.40
CA ALA A 591 -32.46 -12.01 21.68
C ALA A 591 -32.44 -10.58 21.13
N VAL A 592 -31.21 -10.05 21.01
CA VAL A 592 -30.97 -8.87 20.17
C VAL A 592 -31.02 -9.32 18.71
N GLU A 593 -31.73 -8.55 17.90
CA GLU A 593 -31.87 -8.75 16.46
C GLU A 593 -30.50 -8.85 15.78
N LEU A 594 -30.37 -9.86 14.92
CA LEU A 594 -29.18 -10.11 14.14
C LEU A 594 -29.49 -9.81 12.68
N GLN A 595 -28.88 -8.74 12.18
CA GLN A 595 -28.97 -8.33 10.79
C GLN A 595 -28.04 -9.19 9.93
N VAL A 596 -28.60 -9.86 8.93
CA VAL A 596 -27.85 -10.73 8.01
C VAL A 596 -28.24 -10.43 6.57
N ARG A 597 -27.40 -10.83 5.62
CA ARG A 597 -27.78 -10.92 4.21
C ARG A 597 -27.61 -12.35 3.72
N ALA A 598 -28.47 -12.71 2.77
CA ALA A 598 -28.42 -13.99 2.07
C ALA A 598 -28.43 -13.73 0.57
N PRO A 599 -27.82 -14.59 -0.26
CA PRO A 599 -27.95 -14.48 -1.71
C PRO A 599 -29.43 -14.50 -2.11
N PHE A 600 -29.83 -13.62 -3.03
CA PHE A 600 -31.21 -13.60 -3.47
C PHE A 600 -31.55 -14.87 -4.27
N PRO A 601 -32.66 -15.58 -3.98
CA PRO A 601 -32.88 -16.96 -4.46
C PRO A 601 -33.41 -17.02 -5.89
N VAL A 602 -32.67 -16.50 -6.87
CA VAL A 602 -33.07 -16.53 -8.29
C VAL A 602 -32.35 -17.60 -9.09
N ALA A 603 -32.99 -18.06 -10.16
CA ALA A 603 -32.39 -19.01 -11.09
C ALA A 603 -31.39 -18.30 -12.02
N GLY A 604 -30.23 -18.92 -12.29
CA GLY A 604 -29.21 -18.41 -13.21
C GLY A 604 -28.06 -17.63 -12.55
N ALA A 605 -27.16 -17.10 -13.38
CA ALA A 605 -26.03 -16.28 -12.95
C ALA A 605 -26.21 -14.84 -13.46
N ARG A 606 -25.89 -13.86 -12.62
CA ARG A 606 -25.98 -12.43 -12.97
C ARG A 606 -24.62 -11.75 -12.78
N PHE A 607 -24.19 -11.03 -13.81
CA PHE A 607 -23.02 -10.16 -13.72
C PHE A 607 -23.48 -8.80 -13.20
N VAL A 608 -23.02 -8.44 -12.00
CA VAL A 608 -23.30 -7.14 -11.39
C VAL A 608 -22.09 -6.24 -11.61
N ARG A 609 -22.29 -5.05 -12.17
CA ARG A 609 -21.21 -4.09 -12.37
C ARG A 609 -20.92 -3.41 -11.04
N ASN A 610 -19.78 -3.73 -10.41
CA ASN A 610 -19.32 -3.02 -9.22
C ASN A 610 -19.05 -1.55 -9.56
N GLY A 611 -19.76 -0.62 -8.91
CA GLY A 611 -19.49 0.82 -8.97
C GLY A 611 -20.61 1.67 -9.54
N LYS A 612 -21.59 1.98 -8.68
CA LYS A 612 -22.16 3.32 -8.44
C LYS A 612 -23.18 3.18 -7.29
N ARG A 613 -22.76 3.55 -6.08
CA ARG A 613 -23.65 4.11 -5.07
C ARG A 613 -23.49 5.61 -5.11
#